data_AF-A0A9N9D4Q0-F1
#
_entry.id   AF-A0A9N9D4Q0-F1
#
_cell.length_a   1.000
_cell.length_b   1.000
_cell.length_c   1.000
_cell.angle_alpha   90.00
_cell.angle_beta   90.00
_cell.angle_gamma   90.00
#
_symmetry.space_group_name_H-M   'P 1'
#
loop_
_entity.id
_entity.type
_entity.pdbx_description
1 polymer ?
#
loop_
_entity_poly.entity_id
_entity_poly.type
_entity_poly.pdbx_seq_one_letter_code
_entity_poly.pdbx_strand_id
1 'polypeptide(L)'
;MSDFVAIDTKETLSLTLSAENLQFVEGIKNSAKKNNVWVSIGVHENIQESSYVLKGDKIIDPVETPIGKVGTMICYDLRFPELSIELRKRGADVLAYPAAFTVKTGMAHWDPWGTILARCPETTQPTFALAEINLDRLKKIRTEMPVLEHRRTD
;
A
#
# COMPACT_ATOMS: atom_id res chain seq x y z
N MET A 1 -10.40 -0.89 -27.37
CA MET A 1 -11.42 -1.31 -26.38
C MET A 1 -12.12 -0.04 -25.99
N SER A 2 -13.44 0.02 -26.20
CA SER A 2 -14.23 1.26 -26.27
C SER A 2 -14.47 1.87 -24.89
N ASP A 3 -14.20 3.18 -24.81
CA ASP A 3 -14.32 4.01 -23.61
C ASP A 3 -15.78 4.42 -23.35
N PHE A 4 -16.18 4.38 -22.08
CA PHE A 4 -17.43 4.99 -21.61
C PHE A 4 -17.09 6.14 -20.65
N VAL A 5 -17.69 7.30 -20.89
CA VAL A 5 -17.45 8.54 -20.15
C VAL A 5 -18.68 8.85 -19.32
N ALA A 6 -18.54 8.85 -18.00
CA ALA A 6 -19.58 9.32 -17.08
C ALA A 6 -19.71 10.84 -17.14
N ILE A 7 -20.93 11.33 -17.00
CA ILE A 7 -21.33 12.71 -17.30
C ILE A 7 -21.20 13.63 -16.06
N ASP A 8 -21.21 13.08 -14.83
CA ASP A 8 -21.07 13.88 -13.60
C ASP A 8 -20.45 13.17 -12.38
N THR A 9 -20.18 13.95 -11.33
CA THR A 9 -19.53 13.52 -10.07
C THR A 9 -20.38 12.52 -9.26
N LYS A 10 -21.71 12.53 -9.37
CA LYS A 10 -22.59 11.56 -8.70
C LYS A 10 -22.55 10.21 -9.42
N GLU A 11 -22.47 10.22 -10.75
CA GLU A 11 -22.30 9.02 -11.58
C GLU A 11 -20.95 8.34 -11.29
N THR A 12 -19.85 9.10 -11.19
CA THR A 12 -18.54 8.59 -10.75
C THR A 12 -18.57 7.97 -9.35
N LEU A 13 -19.32 8.55 -8.40
CA LEU A 13 -19.45 8.00 -7.03
C LEU A 13 -20.22 6.66 -7.04
N SER A 14 -21.21 6.53 -7.91
CA SER A 14 -21.96 5.27 -8.10
C SER A 14 -21.14 4.17 -8.81
N LEU A 15 -20.16 4.57 -9.63
CA LEU A 15 -19.24 3.66 -10.34
C LEU A 15 -18.05 3.21 -9.47
N THR A 16 -17.59 4.08 -8.54
CA THR A 16 -16.52 3.76 -7.57
C THR A 16 -16.98 2.83 -6.44
N LEU A 17 -18.29 2.78 -6.19
CA LEU A 17 -18.96 1.67 -5.51
C LEU A 17 -19.41 0.65 -6.55
N SER A 18 -18.46 0.08 -7.31
CA SER A 18 -18.80 -0.95 -8.29
C SER A 18 -19.57 -2.08 -7.59
N ALA A 19 -20.86 -2.23 -7.92
CA ALA A 19 -21.65 -3.38 -7.50
C ALA A 19 -21.00 -4.70 -7.96
N GLU A 20 -20.14 -4.65 -8.98
CA GLU A 20 -19.34 -5.77 -9.48
C GLU A 20 -18.19 -6.12 -8.51
N ASN A 21 -17.59 -5.14 -7.83
CA ASN A 21 -16.52 -5.36 -6.85
C ASN A 21 -17.05 -5.67 -5.44
N LEU A 22 -18.32 -5.36 -5.14
CA LEU A 22 -18.89 -5.54 -3.80
C LEU A 22 -18.84 -7.01 -3.35
N GLN A 23 -19.23 -7.95 -4.23
CA GLN A 23 -19.14 -9.38 -3.95
C GLN A 23 -17.69 -9.83 -3.75
N PHE A 24 -16.75 -9.30 -4.52
CA PHE A 24 -15.33 -9.59 -4.38
C PHE A 24 -14.77 -9.11 -3.04
N VAL A 25 -15.05 -7.85 -2.67
CA VAL A 25 -14.62 -7.26 -1.40
C VAL A 25 -15.23 -7.98 -0.20
N GLU A 26 -16.52 -8.31 -0.26
CA GLU A 26 -17.18 -9.12 0.78
C GLU A 26 -16.58 -10.51 0.88
N GLY A 27 -16.31 -11.16 -0.25
CA GLY A 27 -15.62 -12.44 -0.31
C GLY A 27 -14.27 -12.41 0.39
N ILE A 28 -13.44 -11.39 0.13
CA ILE A 28 -12.15 -11.24 0.79
C ILE A 28 -12.34 -10.97 2.29
N LYS A 29 -13.26 -10.08 2.68
CA LYS A 29 -13.54 -9.80 4.10
C LYS A 29 -13.95 -11.07 4.85
N ASN A 30 -14.82 -11.89 4.27
CA ASN A 30 -15.28 -13.13 4.87
C ASN A 30 -14.14 -14.16 4.98
N SER A 31 -13.31 -14.29 3.94
CA SER A 31 -12.14 -15.16 3.96
C SER A 31 -11.10 -14.70 5.01
N ALA A 32 -10.82 -13.40 5.08
CA ALA A 32 -9.91 -12.81 6.06
C ALA A 32 -10.36 -13.08 7.49
N LYS A 33 -11.65 -12.86 7.79
CA LYS A 33 -12.25 -13.18 9.09
C LYS A 33 -12.17 -14.67 9.43
N LYS A 34 -12.52 -15.53 8.47
CA LYS A 34 -12.49 -17.00 8.65
C LYS A 34 -11.09 -17.50 8.98
N ASN A 35 -10.07 -16.95 8.34
CA ASN A 35 -8.68 -17.38 8.50
C ASN A 35 -7.92 -16.57 9.57
N ASN A 36 -8.57 -15.60 10.21
CA ASN A 36 -7.96 -14.70 11.20
C ASN A 36 -6.68 -14.00 10.67
N VAL A 37 -6.74 -13.49 9.45
CA VAL A 37 -5.63 -12.79 8.80
C VAL A 37 -6.01 -11.36 8.42
N TRP A 38 -5.04 -10.46 8.53
CA TRP A 38 -5.14 -9.11 7.99
C TRP A 38 -4.81 -9.10 6.51
N VAL A 39 -5.55 -8.33 5.72
CA VAL A 39 -5.39 -8.27 4.28
C VAL A 39 -5.33 -6.80 3.83
N SER A 40 -4.32 -6.46 3.03
CA SER A 40 -4.19 -5.18 2.33
C SER A 40 -4.29 -5.44 0.83
N ILE A 41 -5.21 -4.75 0.14
CA ILE A 41 -5.52 -4.99 -1.28
C ILE A 41 -5.37 -3.67 -2.03
N GLY A 42 -4.66 -3.71 -3.16
CA GLY A 42 -4.72 -2.68 -4.20
C GLY A 42 -5.60 -3.15 -5.33
N VAL A 43 -6.73 -2.48 -5.57
CA VAL A 43 -7.59 -2.72 -6.74
C VAL A 43 -7.11 -1.78 -7.84
N HIS A 44 -6.75 -2.34 -8.99
CA HIS A 44 -6.30 -1.56 -10.14
C HIS A 44 -7.31 -1.73 -11.26
N GLU A 45 -7.75 -0.61 -11.84
CA GLU A 45 -8.54 -0.59 -13.07
C GLU A 45 -7.63 -0.34 -14.27
N ASN A 46 -7.98 -0.92 -15.40
CA ASN A 46 -7.06 -1.10 -16.52
C ASN A 46 -7.14 0.06 -17.53
N ILE A 47 -6.90 1.32 -17.12
CA ILE A 47 -6.80 2.50 -18.02
C ILE A 47 -5.82 3.54 -17.40
N GLN A 48 -5.36 4.53 -18.19
CA GLN A 48 -4.75 5.79 -17.76
C GLN A 48 -5.42 6.35 -16.48
N GLU A 49 -4.77 6.15 -15.32
CA GLU A 49 -5.31 6.37 -13.97
C GLU A 49 -5.95 7.76 -13.79
N SER A 50 -5.30 8.80 -14.32
CA SER A 50 -5.77 10.19 -14.22
C SER A 50 -7.05 10.49 -14.97
N SER A 51 -7.48 9.59 -15.87
CA SER A 51 -8.72 9.75 -16.63
C SER A 51 -9.96 9.24 -15.88
N TYR A 52 -9.79 8.44 -14.82
CA TYR A 52 -10.90 7.72 -14.15
C TYR A 52 -10.83 7.73 -12.63
N VAL A 53 -9.67 8.01 -12.04
CA VAL A 53 -9.46 8.01 -10.59
C VAL A 53 -9.11 9.42 -10.13
N LEU A 54 -9.79 9.88 -9.07
CA LEU A 54 -9.46 11.13 -8.41
C LEU A 54 -8.33 10.89 -7.40
N LYS A 55 -7.40 11.84 -7.30
CA LYS A 55 -6.39 11.82 -6.22
C LYS A 55 -7.07 11.83 -4.84
N GLY A 56 -6.44 11.22 -3.86
CA GLY A 56 -6.85 11.37 -2.46
C GLY A 56 -6.85 12.83 -2.01
N ASP A 57 -7.75 13.16 -1.09
CA ASP A 57 -7.92 14.51 -0.54
C ASP A 57 -7.11 14.73 0.76
N LYS A 58 -6.66 13.65 1.39
CA LYS A 58 -5.88 13.68 2.63
C LYS A 58 -4.95 12.49 2.75
N ILE A 59 -3.91 12.66 3.56
CA ILE A 59 -3.04 11.58 4.01
C ILE A 59 -3.75 10.87 5.17
N ILE A 60 -4.01 9.57 5.01
CA ILE A 60 -4.63 8.72 6.01
C ILE A 60 -3.60 8.30 7.06
N ASP A 61 -3.99 8.32 8.33
CA ASP A 61 -3.11 7.89 9.42
C ASP A 61 -2.81 6.38 9.35
N PRO A 62 -1.62 5.95 9.79
CA PRO A 62 -1.28 4.54 9.87
C PRO A 62 -2.29 3.74 10.72
N VAL A 63 -2.70 2.59 10.22
CA VAL A 63 -3.66 1.70 10.88
C VAL A 63 -2.94 0.78 11.85
N GLU A 64 -3.46 0.60 13.07
CA GLU A 64 -2.91 -0.36 14.02
C GLU A 64 -3.20 -1.80 13.59
N THR A 65 -2.16 -2.63 13.54
CA THR A 65 -2.25 -4.04 13.15
C THR A 65 -1.34 -4.90 14.04
N PRO A 66 -1.46 -6.24 14.00
CA PRO A 66 -0.57 -7.14 14.74
C PRO A 66 0.92 -7.02 14.36
N ILE A 67 1.24 -6.45 13.19
CA ILE A 67 2.62 -6.22 12.72
C ILE A 67 3.09 -4.77 12.94
N GLY A 68 2.40 -4.03 13.81
CA GLY A 68 2.65 -2.61 14.07
C GLY A 68 1.73 -1.67 13.29
N LYS A 69 2.03 -0.38 13.32
CA LYS A 69 1.27 0.65 12.58
C LYS A 69 1.61 0.59 11.09
N VAL A 70 0.62 0.26 10.26
CA VAL A 70 0.79 0.14 8.80
C VAL A 70 0.33 1.42 8.13
N GLY A 71 1.25 2.15 7.51
CA GLY A 71 0.96 3.24 6.59
C GLY A 71 0.89 2.72 5.16
N THR A 72 -0.20 3.01 4.45
CA THR A 72 -0.42 2.51 3.08
C THR A 72 -0.32 3.64 2.07
N MET A 73 0.34 3.33 0.96
CA MET A 73 0.50 4.17 -0.24
C MET A 73 0.18 3.31 -1.47
N ILE A 74 -0.03 3.92 -2.62
CA ILE A 74 -0.44 3.19 -3.83
C ILE A 74 0.58 3.44 -4.94
N CYS A 75 1.14 2.36 -5.49
CA CYS A 75 1.97 2.33 -6.70
C CYS A 75 2.89 3.54 -6.91
N TYR A 76 2.40 4.56 -7.62
CA TYR A 76 3.16 5.74 -8.05
C TYR A 76 3.63 6.63 -6.88
N ASP A 77 2.97 6.54 -5.72
CA ASP A 77 3.37 7.23 -4.47
C ASP A 77 4.81 6.91 -4.04
N LEU A 78 5.34 5.74 -4.39
CA LEU A 78 6.73 5.35 -4.10
C LEU A 78 7.76 6.36 -4.65
N ARG A 79 7.40 7.11 -5.70
CA ARG A 79 8.27 8.10 -6.34
C ARG A 79 8.34 9.42 -5.56
N PHE A 80 7.47 9.63 -4.58
CA PHE A 80 7.36 10.85 -3.79
C PHE A 80 7.69 10.56 -2.32
N PRO A 81 8.94 10.82 -1.89
CA PRO A 81 9.37 10.46 -0.53
C PRO A 81 8.58 11.20 0.56
N GLU A 82 7.98 12.35 0.26
CA GLU A 82 7.23 13.18 1.20
C GLU A 82 6.13 12.40 1.91
N LEU A 83 5.39 11.55 1.18
CA LEU A 83 4.29 10.78 1.74
C LEU A 83 4.80 9.69 2.70
N SER A 84 5.88 9.01 2.32
CA SER A 84 6.53 8.00 3.17
C SER A 84 7.10 8.60 4.45
N ILE A 85 7.67 9.81 4.36
CA ILE A 85 8.22 10.56 5.50
C ILE A 85 7.09 11.01 6.42
N GLU A 86 5.99 11.51 5.86
CA GLU A 86 4.84 11.96 6.64
C GLU A 86 4.18 10.80 7.39
N LEU A 87 3.93 9.66 6.73
CA LEU A 87 3.42 8.46 7.38
C LEU A 87 4.36 7.98 8.49
N ARG A 88 5.67 8.07 8.27
CA ARG A 88 6.66 7.72 9.31
C ARG A 88 6.63 8.70 10.49
N LYS A 89 6.45 10.00 10.27
CA LYS A 89 6.26 10.98 11.36
C LYS A 89 4.99 10.70 12.16
N ARG A 90 3.93 10.22 11.50
CA ARG A 90 2.68 9.76 12.14
C ARG A 90 2.80 8.41 12.84
N GLY A 91 4.01 7.85 12.90
CA GLY A 91 4.31 6.64 13.67
C GLY A 91 4.15 5.33 12.90
N ALA A 92 4.12 5.34 11.56
CA ALA A 92 4.13 4.11 10.79
C ALA A 92 5.37 3.25 11.12
N ASP A 93 5.14 1.98 11.42
CA ASP A 93 6.16 0.94 11.61
C ASP A 93 6.47 0.22 10.30
N VAL A 94 5.43 0.02 9.49
CA VAL A 94 5.47 -0.65 8.20
C VAL A 94 4.87 0.28 7.15
N LEU A 95 5.52 0.37 5.98
CA LEU A 95 4.99 1.06 4.81
C LEU A 95 4.63 0.02 3.74
N ALA A 96 3.39 0.05 3.27
CA ALA A 96 2.89 -0.86 2.25
C ALA A 96 2.61 -0.09 0.96
N TYR A 97 3.04 -0.66 -0.17
CA TYR A 97 2.82 -0.11 -1.52
C TYR A 97 2.19 -1.18 -2.43
N PRO A 98 0.90 -1.51 -2.31
CA PRO A 98 0.21 -2.30 -3.32
C PRO A 98 0.36 -1.60 -4.68
N ALA A 99 0.85 -2.33 -5.69
CA ALA A 99 1.26 -1.73 -6.95
C ALA A 99 1.14 -2.72 -8.13
N ALA A 100 0.87 -2.18 -9.31
CA ALA A 100 0.92 -2.88 -10.59
C ALA A 100 1.87 -2.13 -11.55
N PHE A 101 3.18 -2.29 -11.37
CA PHE A 101 4.17 -1.63 -12.22
C PHE A 101 4.21 -2.22 -13.64
N THR A 102 4.34 -1.36 -14.64
CA THR A 102 4.48 -1.72 -16.07
C THR A 102 5.81 -2.40 -16.39
N VAL A 103 6.85 -2.13 -15.60
CA VAL A 103 8.13 -2.85 -15.62
C VAL A 103 8.16 -3.78 -14.41
N LYS A 104 8.49 -5.06 -14.62
CA LYS A 104 8.64 -6.06 -13.54
C LYS A 104 9.78 -5.64 -12.60
N THR A 105 9.46 -4.83 -11.62
CA THR A 105 10.30 -4.55 -10.46
C THR A 105 9.88 -5.56 -9.41
N GLY A 106 10.71 -6.59 -9.16
CA GLY A 106 10.29 -7.78 -8.42
C GLY A 106 9.59 -7.47 -7.08
N MET A 107 8.52 -8.24 -6.82
CA MET A 107 7.81 -8.43 -5.55
C MET A 107 8.71 -8.48 -4.31
N ALA A 108 9.13 -7.40 -3.65
CA ALA A 108 10.10 -7.52 -2.54
C ALA A 108 9.66 -6.87 -1.22
N HIS A 109 10.15 -7.43 -0.12
CA HIS A 109 10.04 -6.89 1.23
C HIS A 109 11.43 -6.49 1.73
N TRP A 110 11.54 -5.29 2.30
CA TRP A 110 12.78 -4.77 2.86
C TRP A 110 12.66 -4.58 4.36
N ASP A 111 13.76 -4.80 5.07
CA ASP A 111 13.89 -4.38 6.45
C ASP A 111 14.21 -2.88 6.56
N PRO A 112 14.16 -2.28 7.77
CA PRO A 112 14.44 -0.86 7.95
C PRO A 112 15.89 -0.43 7.63
N TRP A 113 16.79 -1.38 7.41
CA TRP A 113 18.19 -1.16 7.03
C TRP A 113 18.41 -1.28 5.51
N GLY A 114 17.35 -1.54 4.74
CA GLY A 114 17.41 -1.73 3.29
C GLY A 114 17.77 -3.15 2.86
N THR A 115 17.86 -4.11 3.79
CA THR A 115 18.11 -5.52 3.43
C THR A 115 16.84 -6.13 2.86
N ILE A 116 16.95 -6.87 1.76
CA ILE A 116 15.81 -7.61 1.19
C ILE A 116 15.55 -8.83 2.08
N LEU A 117 14.38 -8.88 2.71
CA LEU A 117 13.92 -10.00 3.53
C LEU A 117 13.32 -11.13 2.69
N ALA A 118 12.56 -10.78 1.66
CA ALA A 118 11.94 -11.75 0.76
C ALA A 118 11.68 -11.13 -0.60
N ARG A 119 11.67 -11.96 -1.65
CA ARG A 119 11.37 -11.54 -3.01
C ARG A 119 10.61 -12.63 -3.77
N CYS A 120 9.52 -12.28 -4.44
CA CYS A 120 8.82 -13.14 -5.37
C CYS A 120 9.72 -13.48 -6.57
N PRO A 121 9.72 -14.73 -7.05
CA PRO A 121 10.45 -15.09 -8.25
C PRO A 121 9.88 -14.34 -9.47
N GLU A 122 10.73 -14.13 -10.48
CA GLU A 122 10.29 -13.55 -11.75
C GLU A 122 9.54 -14.61 -12.56
N THR A 123 8.20 -14.53 -12.53
CA THR A 123 7.31 -15.49 -13.21
C THR A 123 6.13 -14.77 -13.87
N THR A 124 5.40 -15.49 -14.72
CA THR A 124 4.12 -15.08 -15.30
C THR A 124 2.93 -15.64 -14.53
N GLN A 125 3.17 -16.60 -13.62
CA GLN A 125 2.13 -17.19 -12.78
C GLN A 125 2.00 -16.44 -11.45
N PRO A 126 0.80 -16.36 -10.85
CA PRO A 126 0.63 -15.81 -9.51
C PRO A 126 1.54 -16.51 -8.49
N THR A 127 2.25 -15.72 -7.69
CA THR A 127 3.18 -16.20 -6.68
C THR A 127 3.15 -15.30 -5.44
N PHE A 128 3.79 -15.73 -4.36
CA PHE A 128 3.92 -14.97 -3.13
C PHE A 128 5.30 -15.14 -2.52
N ALA A 129 5.68 -14.20 -1.67
CA ALA A 129 6.86 -14.27 -0.82
C ALA A 129 6.44 -14.02 0.62
N LEU A 130 7.14 -14.65 1.56
CA LEU A 130 6.90 -14.50 3.00
C LEU A 130 8.13 -13.88 3.65
N ALA A 131 7.91 -12.90 4.52
CA ALA A 131 8.95 -12.26 5.31
C ALA A 131 8.49 -12.14 6.76
N GLU A 132 9.38 -12.40 7.69
CA GLU A 132 9.16 -12.12 9.11
C GLU A 132 9.56 -10.68 9.42
N ILE A 133 8.69 -9.96 10.14
CA ILE A 133 8.93 -8.58 10.58
C ILE A 133 9.33 -8.61 12.05
N ASN A 134 10.45 -7.95 12.38
CA ASN A 134 10.93 -7.82 13.75
C ASN A 134 10.82 -6.37 14.23
N LEU A 135 9.81 -6.09 15.06
CA LEU A 135 9.56 -4.75 15.61
C LEU A 135 10.60 -4.31 16.64
N ASP A 136 11.29 -5.23 17.31
CA ASP A 136 12.34 -4.87 18.26
C ASP A 136 13.60 -4.43 17.53
N ARG A 137 13.92 -5.07 16.40
CA ARG A 137 14.95 -4.62 15.47
C ARG A 137 14.62 -3.22 14.93
N LEU A 138 13.37 -2.97 14.56
CA LEU A 138 12.91 -1.64 14.14
C LEU A 138 13.14 -0.59 15.24
N LYS A 139 12.73 -0.87 16.49
CA LYS A 139 12.94 0.03 17.63
C LYS A 139 14.43 0.30 17.86
N LYS A 140 15.27 -0.74 17.81
CA LYS A 140 16.71 -0.64 17.95
C LYS A 140 17.32 0.29 16.89
N ILE A 141 17.02 0.07 15.61
CA ILE A 141 17.49 0.91 14.50
C ILE A 141 17.08 2.37 14.71
N ARG A 142 15.82 2.62 15.11
CA ARG A 142 15.31 3.98 15.36
C ARG A 142 16.01 4.68 16.52
N THR A 143 16.44 3.93 17.53
CA THR A 143 17.15 4.45 18.70
C THR A 143 18.62 4.74 18.38
N GLU A 144 19.28 3.83 17.65
CA GLU A 144 20.69 3.98 17.24
C GLU A 144 20.87 5.03 16.13
N MET A 145 19.86 5.21 15.28
CA MET A 145 19.83 6.20 14.21
C MET A 145 18.53 7.03 14.25
N PRO A 146 18.43 8.04 15.14
CA PRO A 146 17.24 8.87 15.30
C PRO A 146 17.14 9.93 14.18
N VAL A 147 17.12 9.50 12.92
CA VAL A 147 17.18 10.36 11.72
C VAL A 147 16.07 11.42 11.65
N LEU A 148 14.92 11.18 12.30
CA LEU A 148 13.84 12.17 12.36
C LEU A 148 14.18 13.35 13.29
N GLU A 149 14.95 13.11 14.34
CA GLU A 149 15.40 14.15 15.28
C GLU A 149 16.49 15.03 14.67
N HIS A 150 17.25 14.48 13.71
CA HIS A 150 18.28 15.22 12.98
C HIS A 150 17.73 16.13 11.88
N ARG A 151 16.42 16.10 11.59
CA ARG A 151 15.82 16.88 10.50
C ARG A 151 15.76 18.35 10.88
N ARG A 152 16.41 19.20 10.08
CA ARG A 152 16.28 20.65 10.15
C ARG A 152 14.91 21.12 9.65
N THR A 153 14.28 22.01 10.40
CA THR A 153 12.95 22.58 10.12
C THR A 153 12.93 24.12 10.18
N ASP A 154 14.10 24.70 10.44
CA ASP A 154 14.40 26.13 10.47
C ASP A 154 14.67 26.71 9.07
#